data_AF-A0A1H0GKN6-F1
#
_entry.id   AF-A0A1H0GKN6-F1
#
_cell.length_a   1.000
_cell.length_b   1.000
_cell.length_c   1.000
_cell.angle_alpha   90.00
_cell.angle_beta   90.00
_cell.angle_gamma   90.00
#
_symmetry.space_group_name_H-M   'P 1'
#
loop_
_entity.id
_entity.type
_entity.pdbx_description
1 polymer ?
#
loop_
_entity_poly.entity_id
_entity_poly.type
_entity_poly.pdbx_seq_one_letter_code
_entity_poly.pdbx_strand_id
1 'polypeptide(L)'
;MTEYEEHLQKYRRNKEFLRLGLNQNRIGCPHWEIVAQYYACIHLIEAVLHRQFNEEILRYAERTERMYEHPKVFGGCIPYYKSLAVLAHTARYKSMGLTDEADKKQARLYLKRIEQALKAYIV
;
A
#
# COMPACT_ATOMS: atom_id res chain seq x y z
N MET A 1 6.74 -12.50 -17.66
CA MET A 1 5.98 -11.85 -16.59
C MET A 1 6.11 -10.37 -16.84
N THR A 2 4.99 -9.67 -16.99
CA THR A 2 4.95 -8.22 -17.20
C THR A 2 5.12 -7.49 -15.87
N GLU A 3 5.53 -6.23 -15.88
CA GLU A 3 5.67 -5.42 -14.66
C GLU A 3 4.36 -5.33 -13.87
N TYR A 4 3.22 -5.26 -14.58
CA TYR A 4 1.89 -5.37 -13.99
C TYR A 4 1.73 -6.67 -13.16
N GLU A 5 2.06 -7.82 -13.75
CA GLU A 5 1.93 -9.12 -13.09
C GLU A 5 2.87 -9.22 -11.87
N GLU A 6 4.08 -8.70 -11.99
CA GLU A 6 5.04 -8.68 -10.89
C GLU A 6 4.55 -7.83 -9.71
N HIS A 7 4.09 -6.61 -9.98
CA HIS A 7 3.49 -5.75 -8.96
C HIS A 7 2.25 -6.38 -8.33
N LEU A 8 1.36 -6.96 -9.13
CA LEU A 8 0.16 -7.63 -8.60
C LEU A 8 0.52 -8.84 -7.74
N GLN A 9 1.56 -9.61 -8.12
CA GLN A 9 2.06 -10.72 -7.32
C GLN A 9 2.66 -10.24 -5.99
N LYS A 10 3.48 -9.18 -6.01
CA LYS A 10 4.05 -8.58 -4.78
C LYS A 10 2.94 -8.04 -3.86
N TYR A 11 1.90 -7.40 -4.40
CA TYR A 11 0.71 -6.99 -3.65
C TYR A 11 0.04 -8.20 -2.98
N ARG A 12 -0.25 -9.27 -3.74
CA ARG A 12 -0.88 -10.49 -3.21
C ARG A 12 -0.03 -11.14 -2.12
N ARG A 13 1.29 -11.18 -2.29
CA ARG A 13 2.22 -11.75 -1.31
C ARG A 13 2.26 -10.93 -0.02
N ASN A 14 2.26 -9.59 -0.10
CA ASN A 14 2.15 -8.73 1.08
C ASN A 14 0.81 -8.90 1.80
N LYS A 15 -0.29 -9.07 1.06
CA LYS A 15 -1.60 -9.41 1.64
C LYS A 15 -1.62 -10.76 2.33
N GLU A 16 -0.93 -11.74 1.75
CA GLU A 16 -0.78 -13.06 2.37
C GLU A 16 0.04 -13.00 3.66
N PHE A 17 1.16 -12.27 3.66
CA PHE A 17 1.93 -12.02 4.89
C PHE A 17 1.09 -11.36 5.98
N LEU A 18 0.22 -10.42 5.63
CA LEU A 18 -0.73 -9.80 6.56
C LEU A 18 -1.82 -10.76 7.05
N ARG A 19 -2.27 -11.70 6.20
CA ARG A 19 -3.36 -12.65 6.51
C ARG A 19 -2.88 -13.82 7.38
N LEU A 20 -1.81 -14.48 6.96
CA LEU A 20 -1.17 -15.56 7.72
C LEU A 20 -0.52 -15.00 8.99
N GLY A 21 -0.20 -13.70 8.92
CA GLY A 21 0.30 -12.89 9.99
C GLY A 21 1.77 -13.19 10.28
N LEU A 22 2.39 -12.19 10.88
CA LEU A 22 3.43 -12.36 11.89
C LEU A 22 2.87 -13.06 13.17
N ASN A 23 1.69 -13.68 13.07
CA ASN A 23 0.78 -14.16 14.13
C ASN A 23 1.12 -15.57 14.63
N GLN A 24 2.35 -16.05 14.42
CA GLN A 24 2.82 -17.24 15.13
C GLN A 24 3.36 -16.83 16.51
N ASN A 25 2.44 -16.45 17.39
CA ASN A 25 2.57 -16.54 18.85
C ASN A 25 3.55 -15.66 19.65
N ARG A 26 4.33 -14.70 19.14
CA ARG A 26 5.17 -13.87 20.04
C ARG A 26 5.33 -12.43 19.53
N ILE A 27 4.71 -11.49 20.26
CA ILE A 27 4.86 -10.03 20.14
C ILE A 27 4.07 -9.45 18.95
N GLY A 28 2.99 -8.72 19.25
CA GLY A 28 2.33 -7.90 18.25
C GLY A 28 3.33 -6.89 17.69
N CYS A 29 3.49 -6.86 16.37
CA CYS A 29 4.37 -5.92 15.68
C CYS A 29 3.55 -4.93 14.83
N PRO A 30 2.76 -4.01 15.44
CA PRO A 30 1.97 -3.02 14.71
C PRO A 30 2.76 -2.29 13.63
N HIS A 31 4.00 -1.91 13.93
CA HIS A 31 4.88 -1.23 12.99
C HIS A 31 5.13 -2.04 11.71
N TRP A 32 5.46 -3.32 11.82
CA TRP A 32 5.69 -4.18 10.65
C TRP A 32 4.41 -4.45 9.87
N GLU A 33 3.28 -4.61 10.55
CA GLU A 33 1.99 -4.73 9.86
C GLU A 33 1.63 -3.46 9.09
N ILE A 34 1.85 -2.27 9.65
CA ILE A 34 1.63 -0.99 8.95
C ILE A 34 2.55 -0.89 7.71
N VAL A 35 3.82 -1.26 7.84
CA VAL A 35 4.78 -1.26 6.73
C VAL A 35 4.34 -2.23 5.63
N ALA A 36 3.95 -3.45 5.96
CA ALA A 36 3.47 -4.43 4.99
C ALA A 36 2.20 -3.96 4.27
N GLN A 37 1.30 -3.27 4.96
CA GLN A 37 0.11 -2.66 4.35
C GLN A 37 0.48 -1.56 3.35
N TYR A 38 1.47 -0.75 3.68
CA TYR A 38 1.97 0.28 2.77
C TYR A 38 2.63 -0.30 1.52
N TYR A 39 3.45 -1.34 1.65
CA TYR A 39 4.04 -2.00 0.49
C TYR A 39 3.02 -2.75 -0.35
N ALA A 40 1.96 -3.30 0.25
CA ALA A 40 0.82 -3.81 -0.51
C ALA A 40 0.17 -2.69 -1.35
N CYS A 41 -0.07 -1.53 -0.72
CA CYS A 41 -0.63 -0.36 -1.39
C CYS A 41 0.23 0.13 -2.58
N ILE A 42 1.55 0.26 -2.39
CA ILE A 42 2.49 0.69 -3.44
C ILE A 42 2.34 -0.19 -4.68
N HIS A 43 2.41 -1.51 -4.49
CA HIS A 43 2.37 -2.43 -5.61
C HIS A 43 1.00 -2.50 -6.28
N LEU A 44 -0.08 -2.29 -5.54
CA LEU A 44 -1.40 -2.14 -6.15
C LEU A 44 -1.47 -0.90 -7.05
N ILE A 45 -0.96 0.24 -6.59
CA ILE A 45 -0.94 1.49 -7.37
C ILE A 45 -0.07 1.33 -8.62
N GLU A 46 1.14 0.80 -8.48
CA GLU A 46 2.08 0.60 -9.60
C GLU A 46 1.53 -0.41 -10.62
N ALA A 47 0.84 -1.46 -10.17
CA ALA A 47 0.12 -2.36 -11.07
C ALA A 47 -0.96 -1.61 -11.88
N VAL A 48 -1.75 -0.74 -11.25
CA VAL A 48 -2.77 0.04 -11.96
C VAL A 48 -2.14 1.04 -12.93
N LEU A 49 -1.07 1.73 -12.53
CA LEU A 49 -0.35 2.67 -13.40
C LEU A 49 0.18 1.99 -14.66
N HIS A 50 0.87 0.85 -14.50
CA HIS A 50 1.37 0.08 -15.63
C HIS A 50 0.23 -0.43 -16.51
N ARG A 51 -0.83 -0.99 -15.93
CA ARG A 51 -1.92 -1.59 -16.70
C ARG A 51 -2.75 -0.57 -17.48
N GLN A 52 -3.04 0.58 -16.89
CA GLN A 52 -3.95 1.57 -17.48
C GLN A 52 -3.20 2.57 -18.39
N PHE A 53 -1.92 2.83 -18.10
CA PHE A 53 -1.17 3.93 -18.72
C PHE A 53 0.21 3.51 -19.25
N ASN A 54 0.63 2.25 -19.06
CA ASN A 54 1.97 1.77 -19.39
C ASN A 54 3.08 2.63 -18.74
N GLU A 55 2.82 3.08 -17.52
CA GLU A 55 3.73 3.90 -16.73
C GLU A 55 4.50 3.05 -15.72
N GLU A 56 5.81 3.17 -15.76
CA GLU A 56 6.74 2.56 -14.80
C GLU A 56 7.21 3.61 -13.79
N ILE A 57 7.29 3.20 -12.52
CA ILE A 57 7.77 4.05 -11.43
C ILE A 57 9.18 3.62 -11.06
N LEU A 58 10.17 4.45 -11.39
CA LEU A 58 11.58 4.18 -11.11
C LEU A 58 12.01 4.82 -9.78
N ARG A 59 11.30 5.87 -9.34
CA ARG A 59 11.61 6.59 -8.10
C ARG A 59 10.39 6.77 -7.22
N TYR A 60 10.65 6.79 -5.91
CA TYR A 60 9.62 6.96 -4.89
C TYR A 60 8.74 8.20 -5.10
N ALA A 61 9.35 9.34 -5.46
CA ALA A 61 8.66 10.61 -5.61
C ALA A 61 7.68 10.62 -6.80
N GLU A 62 8.05 9.96 -7.89
CA GLU A 62 7.30 9.95 -9.16
C GLU A 62 5.91 9.33 -9.01
N ARG A 63 5.75 8.32 -8.14
CA ARG A 63 4.46 7.63 -7.97
C ARG A 63 3.31 8.57 -7.67
N THR A 64 3.55 9.52 -6.77
CA THR A 64 2.50 10.45 -6.33
C THR A 64 2.14 11.41 -7.45
N GLU A 65 3.13 11.86 -8.21
CA GLU A 65 2.95 12.74 -9.38
C GLU A 65 2.12 12.03 -10.46
N ARG A 66 2.47 10.79 -10.81
CA ARG A 66 1.68 9.98 -11.76
C ARG A 66 0.24 9.75 -11.32
N MET A 67 0.01 9.50 -10.03
CA MET A 67 -1.37 9.42 -9.52
C MET A 67 -2.15 10.73 -9.72
N TYR A 68 -1.48 11.88 -9.59
CA TYR A 68 -2.10 13.20 -9.79
C TYR A 68 -2.37 13.51 -11.26
N GLU A 69 -1.58 12.97 -12.20
CA GLU A 69 -1.84 13.06 -13.64
C GLU A 69 -3.11 12.30 -14.05
N HIS A 70 -3.52 11.30 -13.27
CA HIS A 70 -4.68 10.42 -13.54
C HIS A 70 -5.79 10.51 -12.47
N PRO A 71 -6.39 11.70 -12.23
CA PRO A 71 -7.30 11.92 -11.10
C PRO A 71 -8.61 11.14 -11.20
N LYS A 72 -9.04 10.75 -12.41
CA LYS A 72 -10.23 9.91 -12.63
C LYS A 72 -10.05 8.50 -12.07
N VAL A 73 -8.82 7.98 -12.03
CA VAL A 73 -8.50 6.65 -11.51
C VAL A 73 -8.09 6.73 -10.04
N PHE A 74 -7.20 7.66 -9.69
CA PHE A 74 -6.61 7.69 -8.34
C PHE A 74 -7.22 8.72 -7.39
N GLY A 75 -8.04 9.66 -7.86
CA GLY A 75 -8.55 10.76 -7.04
C GLY A 75 -9.23 10.29 -5.73
N GLY A 76 -9.99 9.20 -5.80
CA GLY A 76 -10.65 8.61 -4.63
C GLY A 76 -9.72 7.89 -3.63
N CYS A 77 -8.46 7.62 -4.01
CA CYS A 77 -7.50 6.87 -3.19
C CYS A 77 -6.30 7.70 -2.69
N ILE A 78 -5.97 8.82 -3.35
CA ILE A 78 -4.82 9.69 -3.01
C ILE A 78 -4.79 10.10 -1.52
N PRO A 79 -5.89 10.57 -0.89
CA PRO A 79 -5.86 10.95 0.52
C PRO A 79 -5.46 9.79 1.43
N TYR A 80 -6.02 8.60 1.20
CA TYR A 80 -5.72 7.40 1.98
C TYR A 80 -4.29 6.90 1.75
N TYR A 81 -3.78 6.98 0.51
CA TYR A 81 -2.39 6.66 0.20
C TYR A 81 -1.43 7.57 0.97
N LYS A 82 -1.66 8.88 0.97
CA LYS A 82 -0.85 9.84 1.72
C LYS A 82 -0.87 9.57 3.22
N SER A 83 -2.04 9.34 3.80
CA SER A 83 -2.15 9.00 5.23
C SER A 83 -1.45 7.69 5.57
N LEU A 84 -1.57 6.67 4.71
CA LEU A 84 -0.88 5.39 4.90
C LEU A 84 0.64 5.54 4.78
N ALA A 85 1.14 6.35 3.85
CA ALA A 85 2.57 6.63 3.70
C ALA A 85 3.14 7.32 4.96
N VAL A 86 2.41 8.27 5.55
CA VAL A 86 2.80 8.93 6.80
C VAL A 86 2.84 7.95 7.98
N LEU A 87 1.83 7.09 8.11
CA LEU A 87 1.81 6.04 9.13
C LEU A 87 2.98 5.07 8.96
N ALA A 88 3.25 4.62 7.73
CA ALA A 88 4.34 3.70 7.44
C ALA A 88 5.72 4.31 7.67
N HIS A 89 5.89 5.60 7.33
CA HIS A 89 7.12 6.32 7.66
C HIS A 89 7.33 6.41 9.18
N THR A 90 6.26 6.70 9.93
CA THR A 90 6.31 6.72 11.40
C THR A 90 6.63 5.35 11.97
N ALA A 91 5.95 4.29 11.50
CA ALA A 91 6.18 2.91 11.90
C ALA A 91 7.62 2.44 11.64
N ARG A 92 8.22 2.86 10.52
CA ARG A 92 9.52 2.36 10.07
C ARG A 92 10.71 3.11 10.65
N TYR A 93 10.62 4.43 10.75
CA TYR A 93 11.78 5.29 11.01
C TYR A 93 11.74 5.99 12.36
N LYS A 94 10.59 6.02 13.04
CA LYS A 94 10.49 6.63 14.37
C LYS A 94 10.60 5.55 15.47
N SER A 95 10.88 5.98 16.70
CA SER A 95 11.12 5.11 17.85
C SER A 95 10.04 4.04 18.04
N MET A 96 10.48 2.84 18.47
CA MET A 96 9.55 1.77 18.85
C MET A 96 8.58 2.28 19.92
N GLY A 97 7.28 2.06 19.70
CA GLY A 97 6.20 2.54 20.58
C GLY A 97 5.44 3.78 20.08
N LEU A 98 5.86 4.41 18.98
CA LEU A 98 5.09 5.49 18.34
C LEU A 98 3.99 5.03 17.38
N THR A 99 3.84 3.71 17.23
CA THR A 99 2.68 3.13 16.53
C THR A 99 2.09 2.01 17.37
N ASP A 100 0.76 1.94 17.36
CA ASP A 100 0.01 1.00 18.18
C ASP A 100 -1.01 0.19 17.35
N GLU A 101 -1.83 -0.59 18.05
CA GLU A 101 -2.90 -1.38 17.45
C GLU A 101 -3.99 -0.53 16.77
N ALA A 102 -4.21 0.72 17.22
CA ALA A 102 -5.14 1.62 16.57
C ALA A 102 -4.57 2.12 15.23
N ASP A 103 -3.30 2.51 15.19
CA ASP A 103 -2.61 2.89 13.94
C ASP A 103 -2.61 1.75 12.92
N LYS A 104 -2.38 0.52 13.39
CA LYS A 104 -2.45 -0.69 12.57
C LYS A 104 -3.85 -0.91 11.98
N LYS A 105 -4.90 -0.75 12.78
CA LYS A 105 -6.29 -0.81 12.29
C LYS A 105 -6.58 0.31 11.29
N GLN A 106 -6.06 1.50 11.55
CA GLN A 106 -6.24 2.67 10.69
C GLN A 106 -5.55 2.49 9.33
N ALA A 107 -4.32 1.99 9.32
CA ALA A 107 -3.62 1.58 8.12
C ALA A 107 -4.44 0.56 7.31
N ARG A 108 -5.10 -0.39 8.01
CA ARG A 108 -5.84 -1.47 7.35
C ARG A 108 -7.08 -0.93 6.68
N LEU A 109 -7.72 0.04 7.32
CA LEU A 109 -8.83 0.78 6.75
C LEU A 109 -8.38 1.57 5.51
N TYR A 110 -7.24 2.25 5.57
CA TYR A 110 -6.71 2.99 4.41
C TYR A 110 -6.42 2.08 3.22
N LEU A 111 -5.72 0.96 3.42
CA LEU A 111 -5.49 -0.01 2.35
C LEU A 111 -6.81 -0.53 1.77
N LYS A 112 -7.80 -0.85 2.61
CA LYS A 112 -9.13 -1.29 2.15
C LYS A 112 -9.85 -0.23 1.29
N ARG A 113 -9.74 1.05 1.65
CA ARG A 113 -10.33 2.16 0.86
C ARG A 113 -9.66 2.29 -0.50
N ILE A 114 -8.34 2.13 -0.55
CA ILE A 114 -7.56 2.15 -1.79
C ILE A 114 -7.93 0.96 -2.67
N GLU A 115 -7.99 -0.25 -2.10
CA GLU A 115 -8.43 -1.46 -2.80
C GLU A 115 -9.85 -1.30 -3.39
N GLN A 116 -10.77 -0.70 -2.63
CA GLN A 116 -12.13 -0.45 -3.10
C GLN A 116 -12.15 0.55 -4.26
N ALA A 117 -11.39 1.64 -4.17
CA ALA A 117 -11.31 2.65 -5.23
C ALA A 117 -10.69 2.09 -6.51
N LEU A 118 -9.71 1.19 -6.38
CA LEU A 118 -8.96 0.65 -7.52
C LEU A 118 -9.50 -0.67 -8.07
N LYS A 119 -10.54 -1.25 -7.45
CA LYS A 119 -11.07 -2.58 -7.78
C LYS A 119 -11.42 -2.75 -9.27
N ALA A 120 -11.94 -1.71 -9.91
CA ALA A 120 -12.35 -1.75 -11.32
C ALA A 120 -11.16 -1.79 -12.30
N TYR A 121 -9.95 -1.45 -11.86
CA TYR A 121 -8.77 -1.29 -12.73
C TYR A 121 -7.78 -2.46 -12.66
N ILE A 122 -8.12 -3.50 -11.89
CA ILE A 122 -7.28 -4.68 -11.64
C ILE A 122 -7.91 -6.00 -12.12
N VAL A 123 -9.03 -5.93 -12.87
CA VAL A 123 -9.76 -7.11 -13.42
C VAL A 123 -9.14 -7.55 -14.72
#